data_AF-A0A3D3BJG3-F1
#
_entry.id   AF-A0A3D3BJG3-F1
#
_cell.length_a   1.000
_cell.length_b   1.000
_cell.length_c   1.000
_cell.angle_alpha   90.00
_cell.angle_beta   90.00
_cell.angle_gamma   90.00
#
_symmetry.space_group_name_H-M   'P 1'
#
loop_
_entity.id
_entity.type
_entity.pdbx_description
1 polymer ?
#
loop_
_entity_poly.entity_id
_entity_poly.type
_entity_poly.pdbx_seq_one_letter_code
_entity_poly.pdbx_strand_id
1 'polypeptide(L)'
;MGLRMALRLIDSYPVYGTDTAVSLKQSVREKGINWVDDSRSLARICRHIFVVAGTENDVTEIIFGERGLVSGIDSDTTIVVCATVRPSYMRALAERLSQNKFIKLLDCPVARGEMAAESGDLLLFVGGDLGLLDSLEQLLAHFGTDIEFLGPIGCGQVAKAVNNYLLWA
;
A
#
# COMPACT_ATOMS: atom_id res chain seq x y z
N MET A 1 10.83 -3.98 -1.40
CA MET A 1 9.82 -3.07 -2.02
C MET A 1 9.48 -1.86 -1.14
N GLY A 2 8.84 -2.01 0.03
CA GLY A 2 8.25 -0.88 0.78
C GLY A 2 9.20 0.27 1.12
N LEU A 3 10.39 -0.03 1.64
CA LEU A 3 11.41 0.99 1.91
C LEU A 3 11.78 1.81 0.67
N ARG A 4 11.96 1.15 -0.48
CA ARG A 4 12.35 1.83 -1.73
C ARG A 4 11.27 2.78 -2.21
N MET A 5 10.01 2.34 -2.19
CA MET A 5 8.86 3.17 -2.50
C MET A 5 8.75 4.37 -1.55
N ALA A 6 8.96 4.16 -0.25
CA ALA A 6 8.92 5.22 0.75
C ALA A 6 10.00 6.29 0.50
N LEU A 7 11.21 5.88 0.09
CA LEU A 7 12.30 6.80 -0.24
C LEU A 7 12.03 7.67 -1.47
N ARG A 8 11.08 7.30 -2.33
CA ARG A 8 10.65 8.15 -3.46
C ARG A 8 9.76 9.32 -3.03
N LEU A 9 9.22 9.28 -1.82
CA LEU A 9 8.26 10.27 -1.32
C LEU A 9 8.90 11.32 -0.40
N ILE A 10 10.09 11.06 0.17
CA ILE A 10 10.68 11.87 1.24
C ILE A 10 10.98 13.33 0.85
N ASP A 11 11.24 13.59 -0.44
CA ASP A 11 11.52 14.94 -0.94
C ASP A 11 10.25 15.77 -1.13
N SER A 12 9.09 15.11 -1.25
CA SER A 12 7.79 15.74 -1.52
C SER A 12 6.84 15.74 -0.32
N TYR A 13 6.98 14.77 0.59
CA TYR A 13 6.06 14.55 1.70
C TYR A 13 6.78 14.13 2.99
N PRO A 14 6.24 14.48 4.18
CA PRO A 14 6.62 13.83 5.42
C PRO A 14 6.25 12.35 5.38
N VAL A 15 7.24 11.47 5.37
CA VAL A 15 7.02 10.02 5.33
C VAL A 15 7.15 9.43 6.73
N TYR A 16 6.14 8.64 7.12
CA TYR A 16 6.14 7.84 8.34
C TYR A 16 6.08 6.36 7.99
N GLY A 17 6.77 5.51 8.74
CA GLY A 17 6.85 4.08 8.45
C GLY A 17 6.98 3.22 9.70
N THR A 18 6.51 1.99 9.59
CA THR A 18 6.67 0.92 10.59
C THR A 18 6.96 -0.38 9.85
N ASP A 19 7.71 -1.27 10.47
CA ASP A 19 8.02 -2.60 9.93
C ASP A 19 8.18 -3.59 11.10
N THR A 20 7.92 -4.88 10.88
CA THR A 20 8.19 -5.92 11.87
C THR A 20 9.70 -6.11 12.09
N ALA A 21 10.52 -5.78 11.10
CA ALA A 21 11.98 -5.72 11.20
C ALA A 21 12.44 -4.45 11.94
N VAL A 22 12.28 -4.44 13.26
CA VAL A 22 12.66 -3.30 14.13
C VAL A 22 14.15 -2.90 14.00
N SER A 23 15.01 -3.81 13.57
CA SER A 23 16.42 -3.52 13.27
C SER A 23 16.61 -2.47 12.18
N LEU A 24 15.62 -2.23 11.31
CA LEU A 24 15.64 -1.19 10.28
C LEU A 24 15.41 0.22 10.84
N LYS A 25 14.91 0.35 12.08
CA LYS A 25 14.47 1.63 12.67
C LYS A 25 15.51 2.74 12.56
N GLN A 26 16.78 2.44 12.86
CA GLN A 26 17.84 3.43 12.79
C GLN A 26 18.16 3.80 11.33
N SER A 27 18.35 2.80 10.47
CA SER A 27 18.78 3.03 9.08
C SER A 27 17.71 3.76 8.25
N VAL A 28 16.41 3.58 8.54
CA VAL A 28 15.36 4.33 7.83
C VAL A 28 15.21 5.77 8.33
N ARG A 29 15.47 6.02 9.62
CA ARG A 29 15.50 7.39 10.18
C ARG A 29 16.63 8.21 9.59
N GLU A 30 17.81 7.61 9.44
CA GLU A 30 18.95 8.24 8.78
C GLU A 30 18.66 8.61 7.31
N LYS A 31 17.71 7.92 6.67
CA LYS A 31 17.24 8.21 5.32
C LYS A 31 16.03 9.15 5.26
N GLY A 32 15.65 9.78 6.37
CA GLY A 32 14.56 10.76 6.41
C GLY A 32 13.15 10.20 6.63
N ILE A 33 12.99 8.91 6.91
CA ILE A 33 11.68 8.31 7.23
C ILE A 33 11.43 8.35 8.74
N ASN A 34 10.28 8.90 9.13
CA ASN A 34 9.87 8.99 10.53
C ASN A 34 9.32 7.64 11.01
N TRP A 35 10.13 6.88 11.75
CA TRP A 35 9.68 5.61 12.31
C TRP A 35 8.60 5.77 13.41
N VAL A 36 7.51 5.03 13.28
CA VAL A 36 6.48 4.79 14.31
C VAL A 36 6.46 3.30 14.69
N ASP A 37 6.06 2.98 15.92
CA ASP A 37 6.27 1.63 16.47
C ASP A 37 5.17 0.61 16.10
N ASP A 38 4.05 1.07 15.52
CA ASP A 38 2.96 0.20 15.08
C ASP A 38 2.00 0.88 14.07
N SER A 39 1.16 0.06 13.43
CA SER A 39 0.18 0.49 12.43
C SER A 39 -0.89 1.41 13.02
N ARG A 40 -1.35 1.15 14.26
CA ARG A 40 -2.33 2.03 14.93
C ARG A 40 -1.79 3.46 15.06
N SER A 41 -0.53 3.60 15.44
CA SER A 41 0.18 4.87 15.57
C SER A 41 0.30 5.57 14.21
N LEU A 42 0.62 4.81 13.14
CA LEU A 42 0.64 5.32 11.77
C LEU A 42 -0.73 5.86 11.34
N ALA A 43 -1.80 5.10 11.63
CA ALA A 43 -3.17 5.46 11.27
C ALA A 43 -3.68 6.75 11.92
N ARG A 44 -3.14 7.13 13.09
CA ARG A 44 -3.52 8.38 13.77
C ARG A 44 -2.97 9.62 13.08
N ILE A 45 -1.84 9.50 12.36
CA ILE A 45 -1.12 10.66 11.81
C ILE A 45 -1.07 10.69 10.27
N CYS A 46 -1.32 9.56 9.60
CA CYS A 46 -1.31 9.48 8.14
C CYS A 46 -2.72 9.34 7.58
N ARG A 47 -2.97 9.97 6.42
CA ARG A 47 -4.24 9.89 5.67
C ARG A 47 -4.15 9.04 4.40
N HIS A 48 -2.93 8.79 3.91
CA HIS A 48 -2.66 7.85 2.82
C HIS A 48 -1.64 6.83 3.33
N ILE A 49 -2.04 5.55 3.39
CA ILE A 49 -1.25 4.49 4.00
C ILE A 49 -1.06 3.36 3.00
N PHE A 50 0.20 3.10 2.66
CA PHE A 50 0.61 2.07 1.73
C PHE A 50 0.96 0.79 2.48
N VAL A 51 0.21 -0.28 2.24
CA VAL A 51 0.45 -1.59 2.85
C VAL A 51 1.27 -2.43 1.88
N VAL A 52 2.56 -2.57 2.17
CA VAL A 52 3.49 -3.42 1.42
C VAL A 52 3.85 -4.61 2.30
N ALA A 53 3.32 -5.79 1.96
CA ALA A 53 3.45 -6.97 2.80
C ALA A 53 3.65 -8.24 1.96
N GLY A 54 4.15 -9.31 2.60
CA GLY A 54 4.48 -10.57 1.92
C GLY A 54 3.28 -11.51 1.72
N THR A 55 2.32 -11.49 2.65
CA THR A 55 1.18 -12.41 2.65
C THR A 55 -0.14 -11.72 3.02
N GLU A 56 -1.26 -12.39 2.74
CA GLU A 56 -2.59 -11.96 3.19
C GLU A 56 -2.72 -11.90 4.71
N ASN A 57 -2.01 -12.77 5.43
CA ASN A 57 -1.99 -12.74 6.89
C ASN A 57 -1.30 -11.47 7.40
N ASP A 58 -0.19 -11.07 6.77
CA ASP A 58 0.50 -9.83 7.11
C ASP A 58 -0.40 -8.61 6.85
N VAL A 59 -1.08 -8.56 5.70
CA VAL A 59 -2.05 -7.49 5.39
C VAL A 59 -3.17 -7.46 6.44
N THR A 60 -3.69 -8.62 6.81
CA THR A 60 -4.76 -8.73 7.82
C THR A 60 -4.29 -8.24 9.20
N GLU A 61 -3.09 -8.61 9.62
CA GLU A 61 -2.50 -8.19 10.90
C GLU A 61 -2.20 -6.69 10.91
N ILE A 62 -1.64 -6.15 9.82
CA ILE A 62 -1.38 -4.70 9.69
C ILE A 62 -2.69 -3.91 9.82
N ILE A 63 -3.77 -4.38 9.20
CA ILE A 63 -5.05 -3.65 9.15
C ILE A 63 -5.87 -3.86 10.44
N PHE A 64 -6.03 -5.11 10.89
CA PHE A 64 -6.99 -5.51 11.93
C PHE A 64 -6.36 -6.11 13.19
N GLY A 65 -5.04 -6.27 13.23
CA GLY A 65 -4.33 -6.77 14.41
C GLY A 65 -4.58 -5.92 15.64
N GLU A 66 -4.11 -6.38 16.81
CA GLU A 66 -4.31 -5.67 18.07
C GLU A 66 -3.83 -4.22 17.96
N ARG A 67 -2.68 -3.98 17.32
CA ARG A 67 -2.13 -2.66 17.01
C ARG A 67 -2.28 -2.28 15.53
N GLY A 68 -3.37 -2.73 14.90
CA GLY A 68 -3.65 -2.55 13.48
C GLY A 68 -4.23 -1.17 13.13
N LEU A 69 -4.19 -0.83 11.83
CA LEU A 69 -4.65 0.46 11.29
C LEU A 69 -6.06 0.82 11.75
N VAL A 70 -7.02 -0.10 11.67
CA VAL A 70 -8.44 0.18 11.96
C VAL A 70 -8.64 0.72 13.38
N SER A 71 -7.82 0.30 14.34
CA SER A 71 -7.90 0.75 15.72
C SER A 71 -7.37 2.18 15.97
N GLY A 72 -6.71 2.77 14.97
CA GLY A 72 -6.14 4.13 15.02
C GLY A 72 -6.80 5.13 14.08
N ILE A 73 -7.68 4.68 13.16
CA ILE A 73 -8.36 5.56 12.20
C ILE A 73 -9.55 6.26 12.87
N ASP A 74 -9.47 7.59 12.93
CA ASP A 74 -10.51 8.47 13.48
C ASP A 74 -11.05 9.50 12.46
N SER A 75 -10.52 9.49 11.23
CA SER A 75 -10.82 10.44 10.17
C SER A 75 -10.42 9.88 8.80
N ASP A 76 -10.89 10.53 7.73
CA ASP A 76 -10.80 10.05 6.35
C ASP A 76 -9.39 9.58 5.97
N THR A 77 -9.23 8.27 5.83
CA THR A 77 -7.96 7.59 5.58
C THR A 77 -8.12 6.64 4.41
N THR A 78 -7.18 6.71 3.47
CA THR A 78 -7.06 5.79 2.36
C THR A 78 -5.99 4.75 2.64
N ILE A 79 -6.37 3.48 2.59
CA ILE A 79 -5.49 2.33 2.64
C ILE A 79 -5.25 1.85 1.21
N VAL A 80 -3.99 1.80 0.78
CA VAL A 80 -3.59 1.30 -0.53
C VAL A 80 -2.84 -0.01 -0.35
N VAL A 81 -3.43 -1.13 -0.76
CA VAL A 81 -2.79 -2.45 -0.64
C VAL A 81 -1.90 -2.67 -1.85
N CYS A 82 -0.59 -2.64 -1.61
CA CYS A 82 0.45 -2.86 -2.62
C CYS A 82 1.02 -4.29 -2.59
N ALA A 83 0.49 -5.13 -1.71
CA ALA A 83 0.82 -6.55 -1.63
C ALA A 83 0.22 -7.34 -2.80
N THR A 84 0.84 -8.46 -3.13
CA THR A 84 0.24 -9.46 -4.04
C THR A 84 -0.59 -10.42 -3.20
N VAL A 85 -1.92 -10.42 -3.41
CA VAL A 85 -2.89 -11.21 -2.66
C VAL A 85 -3.97 -11.77 -3.60
N ARG A 86 -4.86 -12.63 -3.12
CA ARG A 86 -5.96 -13.15 -3.97
C ARG A 86 -6.97 -12.04 -4.26
N PRO A 87 -7.56 -12.00 -5.47
CA PRO A 87 -8.66 -11.09 -5.79
C PRO A 87 -9.86 -11.24 -4.84
N SER A 88 -10.14 -12.47 -4.38
CA SER A 88 -11.21 -12.73 -3.40
C SER A 88 -10.90 -12.14 -2.03
N TYR A 89 -9.62 -12.15 -1.61
CA TYR A 89 -9.19 -11.51 -0.37
C TYR A 89 -9.42 -10.00 -0.41
N MET A 90 -9.04 -9.32 -1.51
CA MET A 90 -9.28 -7.88 -1.65
C MET A 90 -10.75 -7.50 -1.61
N ARG A 91 -11.63 -8.31 -2.23
CA ARG A 91 -13.08 -8.09 -2.15
C ARG A 91 -13.61 -8.27 -0.73
N ALA A 92 -13.21 -9.32 -0.02
CA ALA A 92 -13.60 -9.54 1.38
C ALA A 92 -13.04 -8.44 2.31
N LEU A 93 -11.83 -7.95 2.04
CA LEU A 93 -11.23 -6.85 2.76
C LEU A 93 -12.05 -5.56 2.58
N ALA A 94 -12.47 -5.25 1.35
CA ALA A 94 -13.32 -4.10 1.05
C ALA A 94 -14.66 -4.18 1.79
N GLU A 95 -15.32 -5.34 1.77
CA GLU A 95 -16.56 -5.58 2.50
C GLU A 95 -16.39 -5.35 4.01
N ARG A 96 -15.33 -5.91 4.60
CA ARG A 96 -15.04 -5.75 6.04
C ARG A 96 -14.73 -4.29 6.41
N LEU A 97 -13.99 -3.57 5.57
CA LEU A 97 -13.63 -2.17 5.83
C LEU A 97 -14.78 -1.20 5.57
N SER A 98 -15.76 -1.57 4.74
CA SER A 98 -16.94 -0.73 4.45
C SER A 98 -17.76 -0.35 5.68
N GLN A 99 -17.60 -1.09 6.78
CA GLN A 99 -18.25 -0.81 8.06
C GLN A 99 -17.71 0.47 8.73
N ASN A 100 -16.53 0.96 8.32
CA ASN A 100 -15.95 2.20 8.81
C ASN A 100 -15.99 3.27 7.70
N LYS A 101 -16.86 4.27 7.87
CA LYS A 101 -17.07 5.38 6.92
C LYS A 101 -15.83 6.23 6.64
N PHE A 102 -14.83 6.20 7.53
CA PHE A 102 -13.59 6.94 7.36
C PHE A 102 -12.58 6.22 6.46
N ILE A 103 -12.81 4.95 6.13
CA ILE A 103 -11.83 4.13 5.40
C ILE A 103 -12.21 4.05 3.94
N LYS A 104 -11.26 4.44 3.09
CA LYS A 104 -11.26 4.12 1.66
C LYS A 104 -10.18 3.08 1.38
N LEU A 105 -10.44 2.18 0.44
CA LEU A 105 -9.53 1.09 0.07
C LEU A 105 -9.23 1.14 -1.42
N LEU A 106 -7.94 1.02 -1.77
CA LEU A 106 -7.48 0.87 -3.14
C LEU A 106 -6.63 -0.41 -3.27
N ASP A 107 -6.91 -1.20 -4.30
CA ASP A 107 -6.11 -2.37 -4.70
C ASP A 107 -5.04 -1.89 -5.67
N CYS A 108 -3.76 -1.99 -5.32
CA CYS A 108 -2.66 -1.44 -6.14
C CYS A 108 -1.39 -2.33 -6.11
N PRO A 109 -1.46 -3.63 -6.44
CA PRO A 109 -0.27 -4.46 -6.54
C PRO A 109 0.70 -3.93 -7.61
N VAL A 110 1.99 -4.06 -7.34
CA VAL A 110 3.07 -3.50 -8.16
C VAL A 110 3.87 -4.57 -8.91
N ALA A 111 4.44 -4.23 -10.06
CA ALA A 111 5.30 -5.10 -10.89
C ALA A 111 6.66 -4.45 -11.20
N ARG A 112 7.53 -5.17 -11.95
CA ARG A 112 8.91 -4.80 -12.35
C ARG A 112 10.01 -4.92 -11.28
N GLY A 113 9.65 -5.24 -10.04
CA GLY A 113 10.61 -5.66 -9.01
C GLY A 113 11.40 -4.53 -8.37
N GLU A 114 12.49 -4.88 -7.70
CA GLU A 114 13.18 -3.95 -6.78
C GLU A 114 13.85 -2.76 -7.48
N MET A 115 14.48 -3.00 -8.64
CA MET A 115 15.14 -1.94 -9.41
C MET A 115 14.15 -0.85 -9.83
N ALA A 116 12.96 -1.25 -10.29
CA ALA A 116 11.91 -0.32 -10.65
C ALA A 116 11.36 0.46 -9.44
N ALA A 117 11.34 -0.15 -8.24
CA ALA A 117 10.97 0.57 -7.02
C ALA A 117 12.02 1.61 -6.62
N GLU A 118 13.30 1.35 -6.91
CA GLU A 118 14.40 2.28 -6.64
C GLU A 118 14.40 3.44 -7.65
N SER A 119 14.16 3.18 -8.93
CA SER A 119 14.12 4.21 -9.97
C SER A 119 12.79 4.98 -10.02
N GLY A 120 11.72 4.42 -9.46
CA GLY A 120 10.37 4.97 -9.52
C GLY A 120 9.58 4.56 -10.77
N ASP A 121 10.01 3.50 -11.46
CA ASP A 121 9.43 3.01 -12.72
C ASP A 121 8.50 1.81 -12.51
N LEU A 122 7.82 1.71 -11.37
CA LEU A 122 6.91 0.59 -11.12
C LEU A 122 5.71 0.64 -12.08
N LEU A 123 5.23 -0.55 -12.43
CA LEU A 123 3.91 -0.74 -13.03
C LEU A 123 2.92 -1.03 -11.91
N LEU A 124 1.87 -0.22 -11.82
CA LEU A 124 0.82 -0.28 -10.81
C LEU A 124 -0.45 -0.80 -11.47
N PHE A 125 -0.95 -1.94 -10.99
CA PHE A 125 -2.24 -2.48 -11.41
C PHE A 125 -3.31 -2.04 -10.42
N VAL A 126 -4.18 -1.13 -10.80
CA VAL A 126 -5.13 -0.50 -9.88
C VAL A 126 -6.53 -1.06 -10.05
N GLY A 127 -7.13 -1.51 -8.95
CA GLY A 127 -8.55 -1.83 -8.86
C GLY A 127 -9.23 -1.04 -7.73
N GLY A 128 -10.49 -0.68 -7.92
CA GLY A 128 -11.28 0.02 -6.91
C GLY A 128 -12.11 1.15 -7.49
N ASP A 129 -12.14 2.27 -6.76
CA ASP A 129 -12.85 3.48 -7.16
C ASP A 129 -11.95 4.36 -8.05
N LEU A 130 -12.45 4.76 -9.22
CA LEU A 130 -11.69 5.58 -10.16
C LEU A 130 -11.43 6.98 -9.60
N GLY A 131 -12.42 7.61 -8.96
CA GLY A 131 -12.24 8.94 -8.37
C GLY A 131 -11.19 8.97 -7.24
N LEU A 132 -11.09 7.88 -6.47
CA LEU A 132 -10.04 7.69 -5.49
C LEU A 132 -8.65 7.55 -6.15
N LEU A 133 -8.54 6.77 -7.23
CA LEU A 133 -7.31 6.68 -8.01
C LEU A 133 -6.89 8.06 -8.54
N ASP A 134 -7.81 8.78 -9.19
CA ASP A 134 -7.54 10.12 -9.74
C ASP A 134 -7.01 11.07 -8.66
N SER A 135 -7.56 10.99 -7.43
CA SER A 135 -7.09 11.79 -6.29
C SER A 135 -5.70 11.42 -5.79
N LEU A 136 -5.20 10.22 -6.11
CA LEU A 136 -3.90 9.69 -5.69
C LEU A 136 -2.85 9.69 -6.80
N GLU A 137 -3.22 9.99 -8.05
CA GLU A 137 -2.37 9.84 -9.23
C GLU A 137 -1.01 10.52 -9.06
N GLN A 138 -0.99 11.79 -8.60
CA GLN A 138 0.25 12.54 -8.37
C GLN A 138 1.15 11.88 -7.32
N LEU A 139 0.56 11.30 -6.28
CA LEU A 139 1.31 10.64 -5.22
C LEU A 139 1.86 9.29 -5.71
N LEU A 140 1.05 8.51 -6.43
CA LEU A 140 1.47 7.24 -7.03
C LEU A 140 2.58 7.43 -8.07
N ALA A 141 2.56 8.54 -8.81
CA ALA A 141 3.55 8.89 -9.84
C ALA A 141 4.99 9.07 -9.29
N HIS A 142 5.18 9.16 -7.97
CA HIS A 142 6.52 9.24 -7.38
C HIS A 142 7.30 7.93 -7.48
N PHE A 143 6.59 6.80 -7.50
CA PHE A 143 7.18 5.47 -7.54
C PHE A 143 6.67 4.59 -8.67
N GLY A 144 5.72 5.07 -9.48
CA GLY A 144 5.20 4.37 -10.65
C GLY A 144 5.12 5.25 -11.88
N THR A 145 5.62 4.74 -13.01
CA THR A 145 5.50 5.41 -14.32
C THR A 145 4.27 4.98 -15.09
N ASP A 146 3.79 3.76 -14.81
CA ASP A 146 2.64 3.17 -15.50
C ASP A 146 1.59 2.80 -14.46
N ILE A 147 0.42 3.46 -14.53
CA ILE A 147 -0.66 3.33 -13.57
C ILE A 147 -1.93 2.92 -14.32
N GLU A 148 -2.25 1.64 -14.26
CA GLU A 148 -3.32 1.05 -15.07
C GLU A 148 -4.57 0.84 -14.22
N PHE A 149 -5.66 1.54 -14.54
CA PHE A 149 -6.97 1.29 -13.93
C PHE A 149 -7.66 0.10 -14.61
N LEU A 150 -7.98 -0.93 -13.83
CA LEU A 150 -8.46 -2.22 -14.33
C LEU A 150 -9.90 -2.54 -13.92
N GLY A 151 -10.58 -1.59 -13.28
CA GLY A 151 -11.97 -1.72 -12.85
C GLY A 151 -12.13 -1.91 -11.34
N PRO A 152 -13.18 -2.63 -10.88
CA PRO A 152 -13.50 -2.73 -9.45
C PRO A 152 -12.43 -3.40 -8.59
N ILE A 153 -12.60 -3.31 -7.28
CA ILE A 153 -11.67 -3.89 -6.29
C ILE A 153 -11.38 -5.37 -6.58
N GLY A 154 -10.10 -5.75 -6.57
CA GLY A 154 -9.60 -7.08 -6.90
C GLY A 154 -9.21 -7.28 -8.36
N CYS A 155 -9.58 -6.39 -9.29
CA CYS A 155 -9.11 -6.45 -10.67
C CYS A 155 -7.59 -6.24 -10.79
N GLY A 156 -7.01 -5.38 -9.93
CA GLY A 156 -5.56 -5.18 -9.85
C GLY A 156 -4.84 -6.49 -9.52
N GLN A 157 -5.34 -7.25 -8.56
CA GLN A 157 -4.80 -8.58 -8.23
C GLN A 157 -4.96 -9.60 -9.37
N VAL A 158 -6.03 -9.56 -10.16
CA VAL A 158 -6.20 -10.45 -11.32
C VAL A 158 -5.10 -10.18 -12.35
N ALA A 159 -4.90 -8.92 -12.73
CA ALA A 159 -3.84 -8.55 -13.67
C ALA A 159 -2.46 -8.89 -13.12
N LYS A 160 -2.21 -8.64 -11.82
CA LYS A 160 -0.97 -9.02 -11.15
C LYS A 160 -0.71 -10.53 -11.21
N ALA A 161 -1.73 -11.35 -10.97
CA ALA A 161 -1.62 -12.80 -11.03
C ALA A 161 -1.30 -13.28 -12.45
N VAL A 162 -1.97 -12.73 -13.47
CA VAL A 162 -1.67 -13.02 -14.88
C VAL A 162 -0.25 -12.61 -15.25
N ASN A 163 0.16 -11.38 -14.90
CA ASN A 163 1.50 -10.86 -15.14
C ASN A 163 2.57 -11.78 -14.53
N ASN A 164 2.41 -12.15 -13.25
CA ASN A 164 3.35 -13.04 -12.58
C ASN A 164 3.34 -14.45 -13.17
N TYR A 165 2.18 -14.99 -13.55
CA TYR A 165 2.11 -16.29 -14.21
C TYR A 165 2.89 -16.27 -15.53
N LEU A 166 2.70 -15.26 -16.38
CA LEU A 166 3.43 -15.14 -17.65
C LEU A 166 4.93 -14.92 -17.49
N LEU A 167 5.36 -14.26 -16.41
CA LEU A 167 6.78 -13.98 -16.14
C LEU A 167 7.55 -15.19 -15.58
N TRP A 168 6.86 -16.07 -14.84
CA TRP A 168 7.50 -17.15 -14.08
C TRP A 168 7.07 -18.57 -14.49
N ALA A 169 6.10 -18.72 -15.38
CA ALA A 169 5.76 -20.01 -16.01
C ALA A 169 6.83 -20.41 -17.04
#